data_AF-A0A2L0I0E8-F1
#
_entry.id   AF-A0A2L0I0E8-F1
#
_cell.length_a   1.000
_cell.length_b   1.000
_cell.length_c   1.000
_cell.angle_alpha   90.00
_cell.angle_beta   90.00
_cell.angle_gamma   90.00
#
_symmetry.space_group_name_H-M   'P 1'
#
loop_
_entity.id
_entity.type
_entity.pdbx_description
1 polymer ?
#
loop_
_entity_poly.entity_id
_entity_poly.type
_entity_poly.pdbx_seq_one_letter_code
_entity_poly.pdbx_strand_id
1 'polypeptide(L)'
;MKKAYLTVVLMLCSAMSMANESSTATQNAQDEADRGANTIRIMTRPEIVGLWGMEIPNNKKCIEYYNFKSNNDVFIKSGQEWSTGIYDYQASKDTGAQLPVLMLQVKYDNNEADCSGYKQDQSGEISQYFVQWKNPTTINFCNNEKAGQCFATLRRVLP
;
A
#
# COMPACT_ATOMS: atom_id res chain seq x y z
N MET A 1 15.35 73.77 26.85
CA MET A 1 15.09 72.31 26.95
C MET A 1 13.83 72.12 27.77
N LYS A 2 12.78 71.57 27.15
CA LYS A 2 11.39 71.60 27.66
C LYS A 2 11.17 70.55 28.76
N LYS A 3 10.35 70.93 29.74
CA LYS A 3 9.97 70.15 30.93
C LYS A 3 8.79 69.20 30.64
N ALA A 4 8.64 68.24 31.57
CA ALA A 4 7.41 67.69 32.14
C ALA A 4 7.05 66.24 31.78
N TYR A 5 7.00 65.43 32.84
CA TYR A 5 6.43 64.09 32.94
C TYR A 5 4.90 64.14 32.88
N LEU A 6 4.27 63.14 32.24
CA LEU A 6 2.91 62.72 32.58
C LEU A 6 2.69 61.25 32.16
N THR A 7 2.43 60.42 33.16
CA THR A 7 1.91 59.06 33.07
C THR A 7 0.53 59.04 32.41
N VAL A 8 0.32 58.16 31.43
CA VAL A 8 -1.02 57.70 31.00
C VAL A 8 -1.00 56.19 30.84
N VAL A 9 -1.84 55.55 31.64
CA VAL A 9 -2.26 54.15 31.63
C VAL A 9 -3.34 53.97 30.56
N LEU A 10 -3.30 52.86 29.81
CA LEU A 10 -4.36 52.15 29.02
C LEU A 10 -3.64 51.51 27.80
N MET A 11 -3.84 50.26 27.37
CA MET A 11 -5.02 49.41 27.43
C MET A 11 -4.58 47.97 27.12
N LEU A 12 -5.20 47.00 27.80
CA LEU A 12 -5.07 45.57 27.53
C LEU A 12 -5.60 45.21 26.14
N CYS A 13 -4.91 44.32 25.44
CA CYS A 13 -5.52 43.40 24.47
C CYS A 13 -4.76 42.06 24.51
N SER A 14 -5.04 41.25 25.53
CA SER A 14 -4.75 39.83 25.52
C SER A 14 -5.65 39.20 24.44
N ALA A 15 -5.07 38.71 23.35
CA ALA A 15 -5.80 37.89 22.40
C ALA A 15 -6.12 36.54 23.07
N MET A 16 -7.31 36.43 23.66
CA MET A 16 -7.90 35.15 24.05
C MET A 16 -8.40 34.49 22.76
N SER A 17 -7.68 33.49 22.27
CA SER A 17 -8.22 32.56 21.29
C SER A 17 -9.32 31.73 21.98
N MET A 18 -10.58 31.99 21.64
CA MET A 18 -11.70 31.15 22.08
C MET A 18 -11.84 29.98 21.10
N ALA A 19 -11.54 28.77 21.56
CA ALA A 19 -12.00 27.54 20.90
C ALA A 19 -13.50 27.39 21.18
N ASN A 20 -14.31 27.27 20.13
CA ASN A 20 -15.74 27.02 20.26
C ASN A 20 -15.97 25.54 20.62
N GLU A 21 -15.98 25.23 21.92
CA GLU A 21 -16.52 23.96 22.39
C GLU A 21 -18.04 23.98 22.27
N SER A 22 -18.55 23.16 21.35
CA SER A 22 -19.98 22.86 21.30
C SER A 22 -20.29 21.89 22.43
N SER A 23 -20.74 22.41 23.57
CA SER A 23 -21.31 21.60 24.64
C SER A 23 -22.69 21.12 24.18
N THR A 24 -22.79 19.82 23.86
CA THR A 24 -24.09 19.13 23.85
C THR A 24 -23.94 17.82 24.61
N ALA A 25 -23.88 17.95 25.93
CA ALA A 25 -24.39 16.93 26.85
C ALA A 25 -25.77 17.47 27.30
N THR A 26 -26.89 16.76 27.27
CA THR A 26 -27.13 15.38 27.67
C THR A 26 -28.55 14.99 27.24
N GLN A 27 -28.73 14.05 26.32
CA GLN A 27 -29.88 13.13 26.17
C GLN A 27 -29.37 12.05 25.20
N ASN A 28 -28.95 10.83 25.57
CA ASN A 28 -29.66 9.84 26.37
C ASN A 28 -28.63 8.96 27.11
N ALA A 29 -28.61 9.05 28.44
CA ALA A 29 -28.10 7.98 29.28
C ALA A 29 -29.20 6.92 29.42
N GLN A 30 -29.39 6.11 28.38
CA GLN A 30 -30.15 4.85 28.41
C GLN A 30 -30.06 4.21 27.02
N ASP A 31 -28.95 3.50 26.80
CA ASP A 31 -28.84 2.34 25.89
C ASP A 31 -27.47 1.64 26.03
N GLU A 32 -26.73 1.86 27.13
CA GLU A 32 -25.51 1.09 27.48
C GLU A 32 -25.82 -0.18 28.28
N ALA A 33 -27.00 -0.79 28.06
CA ALA A 33 -27.38 -2.00 28.77
C ALA A 33 -28.18 -3.01 27.92
N ASP A 34 -27.97 -3.09 26.59
CA ASP A 34 -28.37 -4.29 25.83
C ASP A 34 -27.74 -4.38 24.42
N ARG A 35 -26.40 -4.37 24.30
CA ARG A 35 -25.69 -4.86 23.11
C ARG A 35 -24.40 -5.57 23.48
N GLY A 36 -24.53 -6.71 24.16
CA GLY A 36 -23.56 -7.79 24.00
C GLY A 36 -23.65 -8.34 22.57
N ALA A 37 -23.24 -7.56 21.57
CA ALA A 37 -23.58 -7.83 20.17
C ALA A 37 -22.36 -7.66 19.26
N ASN A 38 -21.74 -8.80 18.94
CA ASN A 38 -20.93 -9.10 17.75
C ASN A 38 -20.52 -7.89 16.90
N THR A 39 -19.37 -7.29 17.21
CA THR A 39 -18.79 -6.25 16.35
C THR A 39 -18.21 -6.90 15.09
N ILE A 40 -18.91 -6.79 13.95
CA ILE A 40 -18.37 -7.21 12.65
C ILE A 40 -17.37 -6.14 12.18
N ARG A 41 -16.10 -6.54 12.02
CA ARG A 41 -15.07 -5.70 11.40
C ARG A 41 -14.91 -6.07 9.93
N ILE A 42 -15.29 -5.17 9.03
CA ILE A 42 -15.07 -5.33 7.59
C ILE A 42 -13.68 -4.78 7.27
N MET A 43 -12.76 -5.63 6.80
CA MET A 43 -11.43 -5.23 6.34
C MET A 43 -11.34 -5.44 4.83
N THR A 44 -11.12 -4.36 4.08
CA THR A 44 -10.86 -4.41 2.64
C THR A 44 -9.39 -4.75 2.40
N ARG A 45 -9.12 -5.75 1.54
CA ARG A 45 -7.76 -6.14 1.14
C ARG A 45 -7.49 -5.69 -0.29
N PRO A 46 -6.25 -5.30 -0.65
CA PRO A 46 -5.89 -5.11 -2.05
C PRO A 46 -6.20 -6.38 -2.85
N GLU A 47 -6.79 -6.24 -4.03
CA GLU A 47 -7.18 -7.37 -4.89
C GLU A 47 -6.00 -8.26 -5.31
N ILE A 48 -4.78 -7.71 -5.30
CA ILE A 48 -3.54 -8.42 -5.63
C ILE A 48 -3.03 -9.34 -4.51
N VAL A 49 -3.57 -9.24 -3.29
CA VAL A 49 -3.21 -10.13 -2.17
C VAL A 49 -3.38 -11.59 -2.59
N GLY A 50 -2.44 -12.43 -2.17
CA GLY A 50 -2.41 -13.87 -2.47
C GLY A 50 -1.07 -14.33 -3.02
N LEU A 51 -1.00 -15.62 -3.32
CA LEU A 51 0.17 -16.26 -3.94
C LEU A 51 -0.01 -16.32 -5.45
N TRP A 52 0.98 -15.84 -6.18
CA TRP A 52 1.01 -15.78 -7.64
C TRP A 52 2.26 -16.47 -8.16
N GLY A 53 2.11 -17.28 -9.21
CA GLY A 53 3.22 -17.90 -9.92
C GLY A 53 3.42 -17.24 -11.28
N MET A 54 4.62 -16.72 -11.52
CA MET A 54 5.09 -16.18 -12.79
C MET A 54 5.83 -17.27 -13.57
N GLU A 55 5.39 -17.53 -14.80
CA GLU A 55 6.13 -18.40 -15.72
C GLU A 55 7.29 -17.61 -16.34
N ILE A 56 8.53 -18.08 -16.19
CA ILE A 56 9.69 -17.40 -16.77
C ILE A 56 9.72 -17.59 -18.30
N PRO A 57 9.76 -16.50 -19.09
CA PRO A 57 9.96 -16.60 -20.54
C PRO A 57 11.27 -17.35 -20.82
N ASN A 58 11.18 -18.44 -21.60
CA ASN A 58 12.29 -19.33 -21.97
C ASN A 58 12.72 -20.39 -20.92
N ASN A 59 12.20 -20.38 -19.68
CA ASN A 59 12.41 -21.46 -18.71
C ASN A 59 11.09 -21.87 -18.04
N LYS A 60 10.25 -22.61 -18.78
CA LYS A 60 8.93 -23.09 -18.29
C LYS A 60 9.01 -24.11 -17.14
N LYS A 61 10.21 -24.53 -16.73
CA LYS A 61 10.41 -25.48 -15.62
C LYS A 61 10.51 -24.78 -14.27
N CYS A 62 10.80 -23.48 -14.24
CA CYS A 62 10.89 -22.69 -13.03
C CYS A 62 9.72 -21.71 -12.97
N ILE A 63 9.10 -21.62 -11.80
CA ILE A 63 8.04 -20.66 -11.51
C ILE A 63 8.58 -19.75 -10.43
N GLU A 64 8.53 -18.45 -10.70
CA GLU A 64 8.83 -17.45 -9.69
C GLU A 64 7.55 -17.11 -8.94
N TYR A 65 7.60 -17.18 -7.62
CA TYR A 65 6.43 -16.99 -6.77
C TYR A 65 6.46 -15.64 -6.08
N TYR A 66 5.33 -14.94 -6.12
CA TYR A 66 5.08 -13.69 -5.41
C TYR A 66 3.97 -13.91 -4.41
N ASN A 67 4.25 -13.74 -3.12
CA ASN A 67 3.26 -13.82 -2.05
C ASN A 67 2.98 -12.42 -1.49
N PHE A 68 1.96 -11.77 -2.02
CA PHE A 68 1.53 -10.44 -1.56
C PHE A 68 0.64 -10.58 -0.32
N LYS A 69 1.14 -10.13 0.84
CA LYS A 69 0.44 -10.21 2.11
C LYS A 69 -0.43 -8.97 2.34
N SER A 70 -1.51 -9.13 3.09
CA SER A 70 -2.46 -8.03 3.37
C SER A 70 -1.89 -6.86 4.17
N ASN A 71 -0.69 -7.00 4.74
CA ASN A 71 0.03 -5.97 5.50
C ASN A 71 1.10 -5.25 4.66
N ASN A 72 0.98 -5.28 3.32
CA ASN A 72 1.91 -4.67 2.38
C ASN A 72 3.30 -5.32 2.30
N ASP A 73 3.53 -6.46 2.96
CA ASP A 73 4.74 -7.25 2.77
C ASP A 73 4.63 -8.14 1.52
N VAL A 74 5.75 -8.39 0.87
CA VAL A 74 5.88 -9.39 -0.20
C VAL A 74 7.02 -10.34 0.09
N PHE A 75 6.80 -11.63 -0.18
CA PHE A 75 7.85 -12.64 -0.24
C PHE A 75 7.96 -13.14 -1.68
N ILE A 76 9.16 -13.14 -2.24
CA ILE A 76 9.43 -13.55 -3.61
C ILE A 76 10.37 -14.75 -3.57
N LYS A 77 10.11 -15.75 -4.41
CA LYS A 77 11.00 -16.91 -4.56
C LYS A 77 11.21 -17.22 -6.04
N SER A 78 12.46 -17.17 -6.48
CA SER A 78 12.89 -17.50 -7.83
C SER A 78 14.03 -18.51 -7.75
N GLY A 79 13.80 -19.78 -8.08
CA GLY A 79 14.84 -20.81 -7.93
C GLY A 79 15.35 -20.96 -6.48
N GLN A 80 16.65 -20.75 -6.26
CA GLN A 80 17.28 -20.74 -4.93
C GLN A 80 17.23 -19.36 -4.26
N GLU A 81 17.04 -18.32 -5.06
CA GLU A 81 16.84 -16.96 -4.58
C GLU A 81 15.49 -16.82 -3.88
N TRP A 82 15.50 -16.11 -2.77
CA TRP A 82 14.31 -15.62 -2.11
C TRP A 82 14.58 -14.23 -1.53
N SER A 83 13.58 -13.37 -1.66
CA SER A 83 13.65 -12.01 -1.18
C SER A 83 12.38 -11.65 -0.41
N THR A 84 12.53 -10.65 0.45
CA THR A 84 11.42 -10.02 1.17
C THR A 84 11.38 -8.56 0.79
N GLY A 85 10.19 -7.99 0.77
CA GLY A 85 10.00 -6.61 0.40
C GLY A 85 8.71 -6.04 0.96
N ILE A 86 8.46 -4.80 0.58
CA ILE A 86 7.16 -4.16 0.74
C ILE A 86 6.61 -3.79 -0.62
N TYR A 87 5.29 -3.67 -0.71
CA TYR A 87 4.62 -3.24 -1.93
C TYR A 87 3.51 -2.24 -1.64
N ASP A 88 3.28 -1.35 -2.61
CA ASP A 88 2.11 -0.49 -2.69
C ASP A 88 1.33 -0.84 -3.95
N TYR A 89 0.02 -1.05 -3.81
CA TYR A 89 -0.86 -1.40 -4.90
C TYR A 89 -1.97 -0.37 -5.02
N GLN A 90 -1.92 0.39 -6.10
CA GLN A 90 -2.88 1.44 -6.41
C GLN A 90 -3.88 0.89 -7.44
N ALA A 91 -5.06 0.50 -6.95
CA ALA A 91 -6.16 0.08 -7.80
C ALA A 91 -6.56 1.21 -8.76
N SER A 92 -7.00 0.84 -9.97
CA SER A 92 -7.51 1.81 -10.92
C SER A 92 -8.81 2.43 -10.41
N LYS A 93 -8.91 3.76 -10.49
CA LYS A 93 -10.13 4.50 -10.12
C LYS A 93 -11.27 4.31 -11.13
N ASP A 94 -10.92 4.00 -12.38
CA ASP A 94 -11.85 3.81 -13.47
C ASP A 94 -11.48 2.55 -14.25
N THR A 95 -12.32 1.53 -14.09
CA THR A 95 -12.10 0.18 -14.62
C THR A 95 -12.05 0.21 -16.15
N GLY A 96 -10.84 0.19 -16.72
CA GLY A 96 -10.61 0.15 -18.16
C GLY A 96 -9.92 1.39 -18.75
N ALA A 97 -9.88 2.51 -18.02
CA ALA A 97 -9.18 3.73 -18.46
C ALA A 97 -7.69 3.70 -18.12
N GLN A 98 -7.34 3.17 -16.95
CA GLN A 98 -5.96 3.06 -16.46
C GLN A 98 -5.71 1.69 -15.85
N LEU A 99 -4.51 1.15 -16.04
CA LEU A 99 -4.07 -0.05 -15.33
C LEU A 99 -3.71 0.29 -13.87
N PRO A 100 -4.07 -0.58 -12.90
CA PRO A 100 -3.51 -0.52 -11.57
C PRO A 100 -1.98 -0.48 -11.58
N VAL A 101 -1.40 0.18 -10.58
CA VAL A 101 0.06 0.31 -10.42
C VAL A 101 0.50 -0.50 -9.20
N LEU A 102 1.54 -1.31 -9.38
CA LEU A 102 2.23 -2.03 -8.33
C LEU A 102 3.64 -1.45 -8.20
N MET A 103 3.96 -0.89 -7.04
CA MET A 103 5.33 -0.53 -6.67
C MET A 103 5.85 -1.57 -5.68
N LEU A 104 7.05 -2.08 -5.92
CA LEU A 104 7.70 -3.10 -5.11
C LEU A 104 9.07 -2.58 -4.68
N GLN A 105 9.40 -2.74 -3.40
CA GLN A 105 10.73 -2.47 -2.90
C GLN A 105 11.27 -3.72 -2.21
N VAL A 106 12.39 -4.25 -2.69
CA VAL A 106 13.11 -5.35 -2.05
C VAL A 106 13.83 -4.81 -0.81
N LYS A 107 13.59 -5.44 0.34
CA LYS A 107 14.20 -5.12 1.64
C LYS A 107 15.38 -6.01 1.97
N TYR A 108 15.30 -7.28 1.60
CA TYR A 108 16.35 -8.26 1.81
C TYR A 108 16.32 -9.29 0.69
N ASP A 109 17.50 -9.69 0.25
CA ASP A 109 17.75 -10.75 -0.71
C ASP A 109 18.81 -11.72 -0.15
N ASN A 110 18.63 -13.03 -0.35
CA ASN A 110 19.60 -14.03 0.12
C ASN A 110 20.81 -14.21 -0.81
N ASN A 111 20.84 -13.50 -1.93
CA ASN A 111 21.84 -13.48 -2.98
C ASN A 111 22.17 -14.90 -3.46
N GLU A 112 21.16 -15.62 -3.92
CA GLU A 112 21.33 -16.95 -4.54
C GLU A 112 20.91 -16.91 -6.01
N ALA A 113 21.07 -18.03 -6.73
CA ALA A 113 20.69 -18.06 -8.13
C ALA A 113 19.16 -18.04 -8.33
N ASP A 114 18.68 -17.13 -9.16
CA ASP A 114 17.29 -16.99 -9.59
C ASP A 114 16.85 -18.11 -10.56
N CYS A 115 15.60 -18.08 -11.03
CA CYS A 115 15.11 -19.01 -12.05
C CYS A 115 15.84 -18.92 -13.40
N SER A 116 16.51 -17.79 -13.67
CA SER A 116 17.32 -17.56 -14.88
C SER A 116 18.76 -18.08 -14.73
N GLY A 117 19.16 -18.43 -13.51
CA GLY A 117 20.52 -18.85 -13.15
C GLY A 117 21.47 -17.70 -12.85
N TYR A 118 20.98 -16.45 -12.79
CA TYR A 118 21.75 -15.29 -12.39
C TYR A 118 21.77 -15.18 -10.87
N LYS A 119 22.90 -14.70 -10.33
CA LYS A 119 23.09 -14.45 -8.90
C LYS A 119 23.43 -12.98 -8.73
N GLN A 120 22.48 -12.20 -8.24
CA GLN A 120 22.63 -10.76 -8.06
C GLN A 120 21.84 -10.32 -6.83
N ASP A 121 22.49 -9.58 -5.93
CA ASP A 121 21.79 -8.97 -4.80
C ASP A 121 20.86 -7.84 -5.29
N GLN A 122 19.55 -8.02 -5.08
CA GLN A 122 18.50 -7.05 -5.41
C GLN A 122 18.07 -6.20 -4.20
N SER A 123 18.77 -6.28 -3.07
CA SER A 123 18.43 -5.51 -1.87
C SER A 123 18.40 -4.01 -2.14
N GLY A 124 17.27 -3.37 -1.81
CA GLY A 124 17.03 -1.96 -2.04
C GLY A 124 16.51 -1.60 -3.44
N GLU A 125 16.40 -2.58 -4.36
CA GLU A 125 15.79 -2.37 -5.67
C GLU A 125 14.32 -1.92 -5.52
N ILE A 126 13.93 -0.97 -6.36
CA ILE A 126 12.56 -0.49 -6.49
C ILE A 126 12.09 -0.75 -7.92
N SER A 127 11.00 -1.48 -8.04
CA SER A 127 10.41 -1.85 -9.32
C SER A 127 8.97 -1.31 -9.39
N GLN A 128 8.56 -0.84 -10.56
CA GLN A 128 7.18 -0.41 -10.82
C GLN A 128 6.61 -1.22 -11.97
N TYR A 129 5.42 -1.78 -11.77
CA TYR A 129 4.68 -2.54 -12.77
C TYR A 129 3.28 -1.98 -12.93
N PHE A 130 2.76 -2.06 -14.16
CA PHE A 130 1.34 -1.87 -14.43
C PHE A 130 0.68 -3.24 -14.49
N VAL A 131 -0.39 -3.43 -13.71
CA VAL A 131 -1.03 -4.74 -13.54
C VAL A 131 -2.26 -4.83 -14.44
N GLN A 132 -2.16 -5.60 -15.51
CA GLN A 132 -3.30 -5.89 -16.37
C GLN A 132 -4.02 -7.15 -15.91
N TRP A 133 -5.23 -6.99 -15.36
CA TRP A 133 -6.12 -8.11 -15.04
C TRP A 133 -6.72 -8.70 -16.31
N LYS A 134 -6.54 -10.01 -16.51
CA LYS A 134 -7.24 -10.77 -17.58
C LYS A 134 -8.51 -11.43 -17.04
N ASN A 135 -8.45 -11.90 -15.80
CA ASN A 135 -9.55 -12.47 -15.03
C ASN A 135 -9.09 -12.54 -13.55
N PRO A 136 -9.94 -12.97 -12.59
CA PRO A 136 -9.57 -13.00 -11.16
C PRO A 136 -8.35 -13.86 -10.79
N THR A 137 -7.92 -14.75 -11.68
CA THR A 137 -6.83 -15.72 -11.47
C THR A 137 -5.63 -15.49 -12.38
N THR A 138 -5.65 -14.48 -13.23
CA THR A 138 -4.59 -14.22 -14.20
C THR A 138 -4.35 -12.72 -14.37
N ILE A 139 -3.13 -12.31 -14.09
CA ILE A 139 -2.64 -10.94 -14.28
C ILE A 139 -1.42 -10.94 -15.19
N ASN A 140 -1.18 -9.81 -15.84
CA ASN A 140 0.08 -9.55 -16.52
C ASN A 140 0.79 -8.36 -15.87
N PHE A 141 2.10 -8.43 -15.78
CA PHE A 141 2.94 -7.26 -15.51
C PHE A 141 3.36 -6.60 -16.81
N CYS A 142 3.17 -5.29 -16.87
CA CYS A 142 3.42 -4.47 -18.04
C CYS A 142 4.32 -3.29 -17.69
N ASN A 143 5.16 -2.90 -18.66
CA ASN A 143 6.13 -1.81 -18.50
C ASN A 143 5.51 -0.41 -18.70
N ASN A 144 4.25 -0.35 -19.15
CA ASN A 144 3.56 0.90 -19.40
C ASN A 144 2.06 0.80 -19.08
N GLU A 145 1.46 1.97 -18.88
CA GLU A 145 0.06 2.16 -18.53
C GLU A 145 -0.94 1.69 -19.61
N LYS A 146 -0.49 1.53 -20.86
CA LYS A 146 -1.35 1.20 -22.01
C LYS A 146 -1.46 -0.30 -22.29
N ALA A 147 -0.90 -1.15 -21.43
CA ALA A 147 -0.86 -2.60 -21.60
C ALA A 147 -0.22 -3.10 -22.92
N GLY A 148 0.47 -2.24 -23.68
CA GLY A 148 0.98 -2.57 -25.01
C GLY A 148 2.22 -3.47 -24.98
N GLN A 149 2.90 -3.54 -23.84
CA GLN A 149 4.11 -4.34 -23.63
C GLN A 149 4.08 -4.96 -22.24
N CYS A 150 3.50 -6.16 -22.16
CA CYS A 150 3.53 -6.98 -20.95
C CYS A 150 4.59 -8.06 -21.11
N PHE A 151 5.46 -8.20 -20.10
CA PHE A 151 6.64 -9.06 -20.15
C PHE A 151 6.45 -10.34 -19.34
N ALA A 152 5.47 -10.37 -18.44
CA ALA A 152 5.20 -11.51 -17.57
C ALA A 152 3.70 -11.75 -17.40
N THR A 153 3.35 -13.02 -17.28
CA THR A 153 2.00 -13.47 -16.90
C THR A 153 2.11 -14.23 -15.58
N LEU A 154 1.26 -13.85 -14.63
CA LEU A 154 1.17 -14.48 -13.32
C LEU A 154 -0.19 -15.14 -13.16
N ARG A 155 -0.19 -16.36 -12.63
CA ARG A 155 -1.38 -17.13 -12.31
C ARG A 155 -1.54 -17.24 -10.80
N ARG A 156 -2.76 -17.03 -10.32
CA ARG A 156 -3.08 -17.16 -8.90
C ARG A 156 -2.99 -18.63 -8.47
N VAL A 157 -2.28 -18.87 -7.37
CA VAL A 157 -2.09 -20.20 -6.75
C VAL A 157 -2.96 -20.32 -5.49
N LEU A 158 -2.94 -19.30 -4.63
CA LEU A 158 -3.77 -19.21 -3.43
C LEU A 158 -4.41 -17.81 -3.33
N PRO A 159 -5.67 -17.70 -2.87
CA PRO A 159 -6.32 -16.43 -2.54
C PRO A 159 -5.74 -15.76 -1.29
#